data_AF-V4LIU7-F1
#
_entry.id   AF-V4LIU7-F1
#
_cell.length_a   1.000
_cell.length_b   1.000
_cell.length_c   1.000
_cell.angle_alpha   90.00
_cell.angle_beta   90.00
_cell.angle_gamma   90.00
#
_symmetry.space_group_name_H-M   'P 1'
#
loop_
_entity.id
_entity.type
_entity.pdbx_description
1 polymer ?
#
loop_
_entity_poly.entity_id
_entity_poly.type
_entity_poly.pdbx_seq_one_letter_code
_entity_poly.pdbx_strand_id
1 'polypeptide(L)'
;AVAEMRVLAEYCLPLVRIGGFFVAAKGHDPKEEVQNAENAVHMLGGSILQISPVDSHSPYGQRTTVVCRKDHFTPQKYPREAGTPSKLPL
;
A
#
# COMPACT_ATOMS: atom_id res chain seq x y z
N ALA A 1 -0.84 8.55 9.82
CA ALA A 1 -0.99 7.97 8.47
C ALA A 1 -2.47 7.72 8.19
N VAL A 2 -2.90 7.54 6.94
CA VAL A 2 -4.34 7.39 6.59
C VAL A 2 -4.88 6.01 7.00
N ALA A 3 -4.10 4.94 6.75
CA ALA A 3 -4.37 3.58 7.22
C ALA A 3 -3.09 2.73 7.12
N GLU A 4 -3.13 1.50 7.64
CA GLU A 4 -2.05 0.52 7.54
C GLU A 4 -1.76 0.11 6.08
N MET A 5 -0.52 -0.21 5.73
CA MET A 5 -0.10 -0.51 4.35
C MET A 5 -0.84 -1.71 3.76
N ARG A 6 -1.09 -2.75 4.55
CA ARG A 6 -1.88 -3.92 4.14
C ARG A 6 -3.31 -3.57 3.75
N VAL A 7 -3.94 -2.73 4.57
CA VAL A 7 -5.31 -2.25 4.35
C VAL A 7 -5.37 -1.39 3.09
N LEU A 8 -4.42 -0.46 2.93
CA LEU A 8 -4.34 0.37 1.73
C LEU A 8 -4.09 -0.46 0.47
N ALA A 9 -3.18 -1.45 0.53
CA ALA A 9 -2.88 -2.32 -0.59
C ALA A 9 -4.15 -3.04 -1.07
N GLU A 10 -4.94 -3.60 -0.15
CA GLU A 10 -6.17 -4.32 -0.49
C GLU A 10 -7.24 -3.43 -1.11
N TYR A 11 -7.40 -2.19 -0.64
CA TYR A 11 -8.37 -1.26 -1.23
C TYR A 11 -7.87 -0.66 -2.56
N CYS A 12 -6.58 -0.39 -2.70
CA CYS A 12 -6.06 0.39 -3.82
C CYS A 12 -5.56 -0.47 -4.98
N LEU A 13 -4.82 -1.56 -4.74
CA LEU A 13 -4.24 -2.38 -5.81
C LEU A 13 -5.27 -2.99 -6.77
N PRO A 14 -6.49 -3.38 -6.37
CA PRO A 14 -7.52 -3.85 -7.31
C PRO A 14 -7.97 -2.80 -8.32
N LEU A 15 -7.82 -1.52 -8.00
CA LEU A 15 -8.22 -0.40 -8.86
C LEU A 15 -7.14 -0.03 -9.88
N VAL A 16 -5.92 -0.54 -9.73
CA VAL A 16 -4.78 -0.20 -10.58
C VAL A 16 -4.68 -1.18 -11.74
N ARG A 17 -4.57 -0.65 -12.97
CA ARG A 17 -4.29 -1.44 -14.17
C ARG A 17 -2.92 -2.11 -14.09
N ILE A 18 -2.74 -3.26 -14.74
CA ILE A 18 -1.42 -3.91 -14.87
C ILE A 18 -0.42 -2.94 -15.54
N GLY A 19 0.80 -2.90 -15.01
CA GLY A 19 1.85 -1.93 -15.37
C GLY A 19 1.66 -0.54 -14.75
N GLY A 20 0.54 -0.29 -14.06
CA GLY A 20 0.29 0.94 -13.31
C GLY A 20 0.99 0.99 -11.95
N PHE A 21 0.78 2.10 -11.24
CA PHE A 21 1.39 2.35 -9.94
C PHE A 21 0.34 2.70 -8.89
N PHE A 22 0.51 2.14 -7.71
CA PHE A 22 -0.14 2.56 -6.48
C PHE A 22 0.90 3.30 -5.63
N VAL A 23 0.58 4.51 -5.17
CA VAL A 23 1.49 5.35 -4.40
C VAL A 23 0.86 5.65 -3.04
N ALA A 24 1.46 5.14 -1.97
CA ALA A 24 0.96 5.31 -0.61
C ALA A 24 1.78 6.36 0.15
N ALA A 25 1.12 7.39 0.67
CA ALA A 25 1.73 8.37 1.56
C ALA A 25 1.72 7.88 3.01
N LYS A 26 2.90 7.71 3.59
CA LYS A 26 3.15 7.20 4.94
C LYS A 26 3.87 8.21 5.83
N GLY A 27 4.03 7.85 7.10
CA GLY A 27 4.78 8.64 8.08
C GLY A 27 6.29 8.64 7.81
N HIS A 28 7.04 9.15 8.79
CA HIS A 28 8.50 9.34 8.66
C HIS A 28 9.28 8.03 8.46
N ASP A 29 8.89 6.94 9.14
CA ASP A 29 9.59 5.64 9.03
C ASP A 29 8.59 4.48 8.85
N PRO A 30 8.23 4.15 7.60
CA PRO A 30 7.25 3.10 7.33
C PRO A 30 7.88 1.72 7.12
N LYS A 31 9.19 1.53 7.37
CA LYS A 31 9.91 0.32 6.94
C LYS A 31 9.29 -0.97 7.46
N GLU A 32 9.05 -1.05 8.77
CA GLU A 32 8.44 -2.22 9.41
C GLU A 32 7.02 -2.48 8.87
N GLU A 33 6.23 -1.43 8.73
CA GLU A 33 4.86 -1.49 8.20
C GLU A 33 4.85 -2.01 6.75
N VAL A 34 5.80 -1.56 5.93
CA VAL A 34 5.93 -1.96 4.52
C VAL A 34 6.43 -3.40 4.42
N GLN A 35 7.42 -3.78 5.24
CA GLN A 35 7.92 -5.16 5.30
C GLN A 35 6.81 -6.15 5.67
N ASN A 36 6.00 -5.81 6.69
CA ASN A 36 4.85 -6.63 7.08
C ASN A 36 3.76 -6.70 6.00
N ALA A 37 3.74 -5.75 5.05
CA ALA A 37 2.77 -5.69 3.97
C ALA A 37 3.26 -6.34 2.65
N GLU A 38 4.53 -6.75 2.54
CA GLU A 38 5.09 -7.31 1.31
C GLU A 38 4.27 -8.49 0.78
N ASN A 39 3.90 -9.42 1.67
CA ASN A 39 3.09 -10.59 1.31
C ASN A 39 1.70 -10.19 0.81
N ALA A 40 1.06 -9.21 1.45
CA ALA A 40 -0.25 -8.71 1.05
C ALA A 40 -0.17 -8.03 -0.33
N VAL A 41 0.84 -7.17 -0.54
CA VAL A 41 1.07 -6.49 -1.82
C VAL A 41 1.29 -7.53 -2.93
N HIS A 42 2.10 -8.56 -2.68
CA HIS A 42 2.35 -9.64 -3.64
C HIS A 42 1.09 -10.44 -3.96
N MET A 43 0.33 -10.82 -2.93
CA MET A 43 -0.94 -11.54 -3.06
C MET A 43 -1.98 -10.76 -3.90
N LEU A 44 -1.93 -9.43 -3.84
CA LEU A 44 -2.79 -8.52 -4.59
C LEU A 44 -2.21 -8.15 -5.98
N GLY A 45 -1.18 -8.87 -6.42
CA GLY A 45 -0.60 -8.73 -7.76
C GLY A 45 0.32 -7.52 -7.92
N GLY A 46 0.88 -6.98 -6.83
CA GLY A 46 1.84 -5.88 -6.89
C GLY A 46 3.21 -6.22 -6.30
N SER A 47 4.14 -5.30 -6.43
CA SER A 47 5.46 -5.33 -5.78
C SER A 47 5.83 -3.93 -5.26
N ILE A 48 6.59 -3.87 -4.18
CA ILE A 48 7.14 -2.60 -3.69
C ILE A 48 8.37 -2.27 -4.53
N LEU A 49 8.31 -1.11 -5.20
CA LEU A 49 9.37 -0.64 -6.09
C LEU A 49 10.32 0.30 -5.38
N GLN A 50 9.78 1.21 -4.55
CA GLN A 50 10.57 2.26 -3.92
C GLN A 50 9.92 2.75 -2.63
N ILE A 51 10.76 3.06 -1.64
CA ILE A 51 10.38 3.80 -0.43
C ILE A 51 11.26 5.04 -0.41
N SER A 52 10.66 6.23 -0.47
CA SER A 52 11.41 7.49 -0.54
C SER A 52 10.82 8.53 0.41
N PRO A 53 11.65 9.24 1.20
CA PRO A 53 11.19 10.42 1.90
C PRO A 53 10.67 11.46 0.89
N VAL A 54 9.71 12.27 1.34
CA VAL A 54 9.15 13.41 0.62
C VAL A 54 9.48 14.66 1.41
N ASP A 55 9.93 15.70 0.72
CA ASP A 55 10.00 17.04 1.28
C ASP A 55 8.58 17.58 1.47
N SER A 56 8.01 17.26 2.62
CA SER A 56 6.71 17.76 3.03
C SER A 56 6.88 18.99 3.92
N HIS A 57 6.46 20.17 3.43
CA HIS A 57 6.33 21.39 4.23
C HIS A 57 5.08 21.36 5.14
N SER A 58 4.88 20.24 5.85
CA SER A 58 3.71 20.01 6.67
C SER A 58 4.06 20.16 8.16
N PRO A 59 3.18 20.75 8.99
CA PRO A 59 3.38 20.77 10.44
C PRO A 59 3.35 19.37 11.07
N TYR A 60 2.92 18.34 10.31
CA TYR A 60 2.80 16.96 10.76
C TYR A 60 4.06 16.11 10.50
N GLY A 61 5.20 16.75 10.21
CA GLY A 61 6.49 16.11 10.03
C GLY A 61 6.73 15.52 8.64
N GLN A 62 7.91 14.90 8.48
CA GLN A 62 8.36 14.29 7.23
C GLN A 62 7.47 13.11 6.83
N ARG A 63 7.10 13.06 5.54
CA ARG A 63 6.33 11.96 4.96
C ARG A 63 7.21 11.08 4.10
N THR A 64 6.80 9.84 3.94
CA THR A 64 7.46 8.87 3.06
C THR A 64 6.47 8.39 2.02
N THR A 65 6.91 8.29 0.78
CA THR A 65 6.16 7.68 -0.31
C THR A 65 6.59 6.24 -0.48
N VAL A 66 5.62 5.33 -0.49
CA VAL A 66 5.81 3.92 -0.87
C VAL A 66 5.19 3.73 -2.23
N VAL A 67 6.02 3.40 -3.23
CA VAL A 67 5.59 3.15 -4.60
C VAL A 67 5.47 1.65 -4.81
N CYS A 68 4.28 1.20 -5.18
CA CYS A 68 4.01 -0.18 -5.58
C CYS A 68 3.70 -0.23 -7.08
N ARG A 69 4.30 -1.18 -7.80
CA ARG A 69 3.95 -1.46 -9.20
C ARG A 69 2.89 -2.56 -9.24
N LYS A 70 1.96 -2.47 -10.18
CA LYS A 70 0.99 -3.52 -10.47
C LYS A 70 1.55 -4.49 -11.50
N ASP A 71 1.93 -5.69 -11.07
CA ASP A 71 2.57 -6.68 -11.94
C ASP A 71 1.55 -7.67 -12.55
N HIS A 72 0.52 -8.05 -11.79
CA HIS A 72 -0.45 -9.08 -12.17
C HIS A 72 -1.88 -8.67 -11.79
N PHE A 73 -2.89 -9.38 -12.30
CA PHE A 73 -4.27 -9.21 -11.88
C PHE A 73 -4.44 -9.48 -10.38
N THR A 74 -5.29 -8.68 -9.71
CA THR A 74 -5.75 -9.04 -8.37
C THR A 74 -6.72 -10.23 -8.47
N PRO A 75 -6.60 -11.26 -7.61
CA PRO A 75 -7.64 -12.27 -7.48
C PRO A 75 -9.03 -11.65 -7.20
N GLN A 76 -10.10 -12.20 -7.82
CA GLN A 76 -11.47 -11.66 -7.74
C GLN A 76 -12.04 -11.58 -6.32
N LYS A 77 -11.51 -12.36 -5.37
CA LYS A 77 -11.91 -12.33 -3.95
C LYS A 77 -11.50 -11.04 -3.21
N TYR A 78 -10.76 -10.14 -3.87
CA TYR A 78 -10.32 -8.87 -3.31
C TYR A 78 -10.92 -7.69 -4.09
N PRO A 79 -11.22 -6.57 -3.42
CA PRO A 79 -11.13 -6.40 -1.95
C PRO A 79 -12.17 -7.28 -1.24
N ARG A 80 -11.85 -7.72 -0.01
CA ARG A 80 -12.82 -8.41 0.84
C ARG A 80 -13.93 -7.44 1.24
N GLU A 81 -15.03 -7.99 1.76
CA GLU A 81 -16.19 -7.25 2.27
C GLU A 81 -15.80 -6.04 3.14
N ALA A 82 -16.55 -4.95 2.98
CA ALA A 82 -16.26 -3.68 3.63
C ALA A 82 -16.02 -3.83 5.14
N GLY A 83 -14.93 -3.23 5.63
CA GLY A 83 -14.52 -3.31 7.03
C GLY A 83 -13.72 -4.57 7.40
N THR A 84 -13.75 -5.64 6.59
CA THR A 84 -12.88 -6.82 6.78
C THR A 84 -11.40 -6.47 6.67
N PRO A 85 -10.93 -5.71 5.65
CA PRO A 85 -9.52 -5.34 5.54
C PRO A 85 -9.02 -4.59 6.77
N SER A 86 -9.83 -3.70 7.34
CA SER A 86 -9.46 -2.90 8.51
C SER A 86 -9.46 -3.70 9.82
N LYS A 87 -10.35 -4.70 9.97
CA LYS A 87 -10.46 -5.54 11.17
C LYS A 87 -9.43 -6.68 11.18
N LEU A 88 -9.18 -7.26 10.01
CA LEU A 88 -8.28 -8.40 9.81
C LEU A 88 -7.38 -8.12 8.59
N PRO A 89 -6.35 -7.26 8.75
CA PRO A 89 -5.37 -7.00 7.71
C PRO A 89 -4.69 -8.29 7.23
N LEU A 90 -4.30 -8.31 5.95
CA LEU A 90 -3.70 -9.47 5.28
C LEU A 90 -2.32 -9.90 5.82
#